data_AF-A0A5B0VTD9-F1
#
_entry.id   AF-A0A5B0VTD9-F1
#
_cell.length_a   1.000
_cell.length_b   1.000
_cell.length_c   1.000
_cell.angle_alpha   90.00
_cell.angle_beta   90.00
_cell.angle_gamma   90.00
#
_symmetry.space_group_name_H-M   'P 1'
#
loop_
_entity.id
_entity.type
_entity.pdbx_description
1 polymer ?
#
loop_
_entity_poly.entity_id
_entity_poly.type
_entity_poly.pdbx_seq_one_letter_code
_entity_poly.pdbx_strand_id
1 'polypeptide(L)'
;MKPVIMLMLCAPLLAACTTSEPLQPIPGSITYGGQPHMKLTQSPPGSQFQHHFTNQWGEDVVETYIIQPDRSLKLSNRQVMSPPF
;
A
#
# COMPACT_ATOMS: atom_id res chain seq x y z
N MET A 1 2.27 12.56 -48.54
CA MET A 1 1.32 12.89 -47.46
C MET A 1 0.59 11.61 -47.06
N LYS A 2 1.15 10.81 -46.15
CA LYS A 2 0.61 9.50 -45.71
C LYS A 2 1.15 8.96 -44.36
N PRO A 3 2.33 9.35 -43.82
CA PRO A 3 2.78 8.81 -42.53
C PRO A 3 2.21 9.58 -41.31
N VAL A 4 1.72 10.80 -41.51
CA VAL A 4 1.23 11.66 -40.42
C VAL A 4 -0.09 11.14 -39.81
N ILE A 5 -0.93 10.48 -40.61
CA ILE A 5 -2.22 9.95 -40.16
C ILE A 5 -2.01 8.77 -39.20
N MET A 6 -0.95 7.97 -39.36
CA MET A 6 -0.69 6.81 -38.50
C MET A 6 -0.22 7.22 -37.09
N LEU A 7 0.44 8.37 -36.96
CA LEU A 7 0.94 8.85 -35.66
C LEU A 7 -0.19 9.41 -34.76
N MET A 8 -1.30 9.89 -35.35
CA MET A 8 -2.44 10.45 -34.61
C MET A 8 -3.31 9.39 -33.92
N LEU A 9 -3.29 8.13 -34.38
CA LEU A 9 -4.17 7.08 -33.86
C LEU A 9 -3.64 6.41 -32.57
N CYS A 10 -2.35 6.58 -32.25
CA CYS A 10 -1.73 5.98 -31.05
C CYS A 10 -1.70 6.92 -29.82
N ALA A 11 -2.10 8.19 -29.97
CA ALA A 11 -2.08 9.17 -28.89
C ALA A 11 -2.98 8.84 -27.66
N PRO A 12 -4.16 8.19 -27.77
CA PRO A 12 -5.01 7.97 -26.61
C PRO A 12 -4.60 6.78 -25.71
N LEU A 13 -3.60 5.99 -26.09
CA LEU A 13 -3.20 4.79 -25.33
C LEU A 13 -2.34 5.08 -24.08
N LEU A 14 -1.87 6.31 -23.88
CA LEU A 14 -1.00 6.67 -22.75
C LEU A 14 -1.74 7.09 -21.46
N ALA A 15 -3.08 7.17 -21.48
CA ALA A 15 -3.85 7.65 -20.33
C ALA A 15 -4.18 6.58 -19.26
N ALA A 16 -3.68 5.35 -19.40
CA ALA A 16 -4.03 4.23 -18.52
C ALA A 16 -3.16 4.10 -17.25
N CYS A 17 -2.51 5.17 -16.80
CA CYS A 17 -1.82 5.17 -15.50
C CYS A 17 -2.84 5.17 -14.36
N THR A 18 -3.23 3.98 -13.91
CA THR A 18 -4.02 3.82 -12.69
C THR A 18 -3.11 4.04 -11.48
N THR A 19 -3.20 5.21 -10.85
CA THR A 19 -2.59 5.43 -9.53
C THR A 19 -3.39 4.63 -8.51
N SER A 20 -2.78 3.59 -7.95
CA SER A 20 -3.39 2.85 -6.84
C SER A 20 -3.45 3.77 -5.62
N GLU A 21 -4.66 4.03 -5.12
CA GLU A 21 -4.88 4.77 -3.88
C GLU A 21 -4.17 4.06 -2.72
N PRO A 22 -3.51 4.80 -1.82
CA PRO A 22 -2.85 4.19 -0.66
C PRO A 22 -3.88 3.56 0.28
N LEU A 23 -3.58 2.35 0.77
CA LEU A 23 -4.40 1.68 1.76
C LEU A 23 -4.49 2.50 3.04
N GLN A 24 -5.71 2.77 3.47
CA GLN A 24 -5.97 3.57 4.67
C GLN A 24 -5.84 2.69 5.93
N PRO A 25 -5.10 3.16 6.97
CA PRO A 25 -4.97 2.44 8.24
C PRO A 25 -6.33 2.26 8.93
N ILE A 26 -6.52 1.12 9.61
CA ILE A 26 -7.72 0.81 10.42
C ILE A 26 -7.35 0.70 11.89
N PRO A 27 -8.32 0.74 12.83
CA PRO A 27 -8.04 0.48 14.24
C PRO A 27 -7.24 -0.81 14.41
N GLY A 28 -6.05 -0.71 15.02
CA GLY A 28 -5.09 -1.82 15.17
C GLY A 28 -3.92 -1.80 14.19
N SER A 29 -4.00 -1.06 13.08
CA SER A 29 -2.85 -0.80 12.20
C SER A 29 -1.74 -0.04 12.94
N ILE A 30 -0.48 -0.28 12.58
CA ILE A 30 0.66 0.42 13.18
C ILE A 30 0.60 1.93 12.89
N THR A 31 0.14 2.30 11.69
CA THR A 31 0.03 3.69 11.25
C THR A 31 -1.34 4.31 11.59
N TYR A 32 -2.16 3.64 12.39
CA TYR A 32 -3.43 4.18 12.83
C TYR A 32 -3.19 5.38 13.77
N GLY A 33 -3.75 6.54 13.40
CA GLY A 33 -3.54 7.79 14.14
C GLY A 33 -2.21 8.51 13.85
N GLY A 34 -1.38 8.00 12.93
CA GLY A 34 -0.14 8.66 12.50
C GLY A 34 1.04 7.71 12.31
N GLN A 35 2.20 8.26 11.99
CA GLN A 35 3.43 7.49 11.82
C GLN A 35 4.09 7.16 13.16
N PRO A 36 4.55 5.92 13.39
CA PRO A 36 5.21 5.56 14.63
C PRO A 36 6.66 6.05 14.69
N HIS A 37 7.12 6.43 15.88
CA HIS A 37 8.52 6.83 16.14
C HIS A 37 9.38 5.68 16.73
N MET A 38 8.92 4.43 16.63
CA MET A 38 9.55 3.27 17.30
C MET A 38 10.67 2.63 16.47
N LYS A 39 11.43 1.72 17.09
CA LYS A 39 12.61 1.05 16.49
C LYS A 39 12.37 0.33 15.15
N LEU A 40 11.13 0.00 14.80
CA LEU A 40 10.79 -0.60 13.51
C LEU A 40 11.26 0.25 12.32
N THR A 41 11.34 1.58 12.47
CA THR A 41 11.82 2.51 11.44
C THR A 41 13.36 2.61 11.34
N GLN A 42 14.10 1.92 12.21
CA GLN A 42 15.56 1.90 12.17
C GLN A 42 16.11 0.93 11.12
N SER A 43 15.31 -0.05 10.68
CA SER A 43 15.68 -0.94 9.57
C SER A 43 15.89 -0.14 8.27
N PRO A 44 16.67 -0.68 7.32
CA PRO A 44 16.96 0.02 6.05
C PRO A 44 15.69 0.35 5.26
N PRO A 45 15.64 1.50 4.56
CA PRO A 45 14.56 1.79 3.60
C PRO A 45 14.37 0.64 2.59
N GLY A 46 13.11 0.34 2.27
CA GLY A 46 12.72 -0.80 1.45
C GLY A 46 12.52 -2.10 2.22
N SER A 47 12.89 -2.16 3.51
CA SER A 47 12.62 -3.31 4.36
C SER A 47 11.12 -3.52 4.54
N GLN A 48 10.68 -4.77 4.51
CA GLN A 48 9.29 -5.15 4.67
C GLN A 48 9.09 -6.02 5.92
N PHE A 49 7.95 -5.83 6.59
CA PHE A 49 7.55 -6.67 7.72
C PHE A 49 6.04 -6.76 7.83
N GLN A 50 5.57 -7.76 8.57
CA GLN A 50 4.15 -8.01 8.77
C GLN A 50 3.72 -7.62 10.19
N HIS A 51 2.49 -7.11 10.30
CA HIS A 51 1.80 -6.84 11.55
C HIS A 51 0.49 -7.62 11.58
N HIS A 52 0.31 -8.45 12.60
CA HIS A 52 -0.84 -9.31 12.76
C HIS A 52 -1.64 -8.81 13.95
N PHE A 53 -2.94 -8.59 13.77
CA PHE A 53 -3.83 -8.13 14.82
C PHE A 53 -5.28 -8.55 14.55
N THR A 54 -6.07 -8.65 15.61
CA THR A 54 -7.52 -8.82 15.51
C THR A 54 -8.19 -7.45 15.45
N ASN A 55 -9.03 -7.22 14.45
CA ASN A 55 -9.71 -5.94 14.29
C ASN A 55 -10.93 -5.83 15.23
N GLN A 56 -11.59 -4.67 15.19
CA GLN A 56 -12.77 -4.40 16.03
C GLN A 56 -13.99 -5.29 15.75
N TRP A 57 -13.99 -6.05 14.64
CA TRP A 57 -15.04 -7.00 14.26
C TRP A 57 -14.67 -8.45 14.62
N GLY A 58 -13.52 -8.69 15.24
CA GLY A 58 -13.04 -10.03 15.59
C GLY A 58 -12.40 -10.79 14.42
N GLU A 59 -12.07 -10.11 13.32
CA GLU A 59 -11.39 -10.73 12.18
C GLU A 59 -9.88 -10.64 12.35
N ASP A 60 -9.16 -11.67 11.87
CA ASP A 60 -7.71 -11.68 11.85
C ASP A 60 -7.21 -10.88 10.65
N VAL A 61 -6.39 -9.86 10.93
CA VAL A 61 -5.83 -8.97 9.91
C VAL A 61 -4.32 -9.09 9.88
N VAL A 62 -3.79 -9.30 8.68
CA VAL A 62 -2.36 -9.31 8.39
C VAL A 62 -2.03 -8.14 7.46
N GLU A 63 -1.22 -7.21 7.95
CA GLU A 63 -0.75 -6.05 7.19
C GLU A 63 0.73 -6.15 6.88
N THR A 64 1.09 -5.84 5.64
CA THR A 64 2.49 -5.72 5.23
C THR A 64 2.86 -4.25 5.13
N TYR A 65 3.95 -3.89 5.79
CA TYR A 65 4.50 -2.54 5.78
C TYR A 65 5.84 -2.52 5.08
N ILE A 66 6.11 -1.43 4.36
CA ILE A 66 7.41 -1.10 3.80
C ILE A 66 7.94 0.20 4.41
N ILE A 67 9.22 0.20 4.76
CA ILE A 67 9.90 1.40 5.26
C ILE A 67 10.27 2.29 4.09
N GLN A 68 9.78 3.52 4.11
CA GLN A 68 10.02 4.52 3.09
C GLN A 68 11.38 5.23 3.31
N PRO A 69 11.91 5.94 2.30
CA PRO A 69 13.17 6.68 2.44
C PRO A 69 13.17 7.73 3.57
N ASP A 70 12.01 8.30 3.88
CA ASP A 70 11.79 9.23 5.00
C ASP A 70 11.59 8.52 6.36
N ARG A 71 11.80 7.20 6.40
CA ARG A 71 11.58 6.30 7.55
C ARG A 71 10.12 6.19 8.00
N SER A 72 9.17 6.74 7.24
CA SER A 72 7.76 6.45 7.45
C SER A 72 7.43 5.01 7.05
N LEU A 73 6.37 4.45 7.62
CA LEU A 73 5.81 3.18 7.22
C LEU A 73 4.71 3.42 6.19
N LYS A 74 4.82 2.75 5.05
CA LYS A 74 3.73 2.65 4.07
C LYS A 74 3.07 1.28 4.19
N LEU A 75 1.75 1.27 4.35
CA LEU A 75 0.93 0.07 4.24
C LEU A 75 0.89 -0.35 2.77
N SER A 76 1.53 -1.47 2.43
CA SER A 76 1.61 -1.98 1.05
C SER A 76 0.54 -3.02 0.76
N ASN A 77 0.13 -3.79 1.77
CA ASN A 77 -0.85 -4.85 1.61
C ASN A 77 -1.64 -5.06 2.91
N ARG A 78 -2.89 -5.51 2.80
CA ARG A 78 -3.72 -5.99 3.90
C ARG A 78 -4.47 -7.24 3.47
N GLN A 79 -4.46 -8.25 4.33
CA GLN A 79 -5.28 -9.45 4.20
C GLN A 79 -6.19 -9.53 5.43
N VAL A 80 -7.47 -9.77 5.19
CA VAL A 80 -8.48 -9.96 6.25
C VAL A 80 -8.95 -11.41 6.15
N MET A 81 -8.86 -12.14 7.26
CA MET A 81 -9.26 -13.53 7.38
C MET A 81 -10.42 -13.59 8.36
N SER A 82 -11.59 -13.99 7.86
CA SER A 82 -12.72 -14.31 8.72
C SER A 82 -12.46 -15.68 9.39
N PRO A 83 -12.73 -15.84 10.70
CA PRO A 83 -12.61 -17.13 11.36
C PRO A 83 -13.44 -18.20 10.63
N PRO A 84 -12.96 -19.45 10.50
CA PRO A 84 -13.80 -20.54 10.04
C PRO A 84 -14.97 -20.71 11.02
N PHE A 85 -16.18 -20.73 10.48
CA PHE A 85 -17.45 -20.87 11.20
C PHE A 85 -17.62 -22.24 11.86
#